data_AF-A0A0J6KST4-F1
#
_entry.id   AF-A0A0J6KST4-F1
#
_cell.length_a   1.000
_cell.length_b   1.000
_cell.length_c   1.000
_cell.angle_alpha   90.00
_cell.angle_beta   90.00
_cell.angle_gamma   90.00
#
_symmetry.space_group_name_H-M   'P 1'
#
loop_
_entity.id
_entity.type
_entity.pdbx_description
1 polymer ?
#
loop_
_entity_poly.entity_id
_entity_poly.type
_entity_poly.pdbx_seq_one_letter_code
_entity_poly.pdbx_strand_id
1 'polypeptide(L)'
;MGIFYHVSSIKLDKGTILEPRYGDTINTHRYFRDTYSRFSQYLKESIFEDVRTNKFSSSPSRVKSIYLWQDLENAMKYKNKYNKSFIYEVVLEEPNLAKEFDMSWMDLTDFQYYDSIKEIADYYYSGKSVNEGSVNWGFYEDSGAKLEPIWETLYEGKVTVKRLVSGKNCRYHF
;
A
#
# COMPACT_ATOMS: atom_id res chain seq x y z
N MET A 1 -18.77 -13.11 -4.39
CA MET A 1 -17.55 -13.16 -3.55
C MET A 1 -16.37 -12.82 -4.43
N GLY A 2 -15.81 -11.61 -4.30
CA GLY A 2 -14.62 -11.22 -5.05
C GLY A 2 -13.41 -12.01 -4.55
N ILE A 3 -12.57 -12.49 -5.46
CA ILE A 3 -11.24 -13.03 -5.11
C ILE A 3 -10.29 -11.85 -5.08
N PHE A 4 -9.52 -11.74 -3.99
CA PHE A 4 -8.46 -10.73 -3.85
C PHE A 4 -7.11 -11.45 -3.70
N TYR A 5 -6.05 -10.70 -3.90
CA TYR A 5 -4.68 -11.17 -3.74
C TYR A 5 -3.99 -10.45 -2.60
N HIS A 6 -3.15 -11.18 -1.86
CA HIS A 6 -2.28 -10.64 -0.83
C HIS A 6 -0.83 -11.04 -1.11
N VAL A 7 0.08 -10.07 -0.99
CA VAL A 7 1.51 -10.27 -1.22
C VAL A 7 2.26 -10.31 0.12
N SER A 8 3.07 -11.35 0.32
CA SER A 8 3.79 -11.57 1.58
C SER A 8 5.28 -11.87 1.36
N SER A 9 6.10 -11.52 2.35
CA SER A 9 7.51 -11.95 2.42
C SER A 9 7.67 -13.32 3.10
N ILE A 10 6.71 -13.71 3.94
CA ILE A 10 6.72 -14.97 4.68
C ILE A 10 5.71 -15.95 4.09
N LYS A 11 5.99 -17.24 4.24
CA LYS A 11 5.06 -18.28 3.85
C LYS A 11 3.89 -18.32 4.85
N LEU A 12 2.67 -18.25 4.34
CA LEU A 12 1.42 -18.34 5.09
C LEU A 12 0.70 -19.65 4.77
N ASP A 13 0.02 -20.20 5.77
CA ASP A 13 -0.80 -21.40 5.62
C ASP A 13 -2.24 -21.03 5.23
N LYS A 14 -2.92 -21.97 4.56
CA LYS A 14 -4.35 -21.84 4.27
C LYS A 14 -5.14 -21.70 5.58
N GLY A 15 -6.11 -20.79 5.60
CA GLY A 15 -6.92 -20.48 6.77
C GLY A 15 -6.31 -19.44 7.71
N THR A 16 -5.07 -19.00 7.46
CA THR A 16 -4.47 -17.89 8.22
C THR A 16 -5.34 -16.63 8.11
N ILE A 17 -5.66 -16.03 9.24
CA ILE A 17 -6.27 -14.70 9.31
C ILE A 17 -5.15 -13.67 9.23
N LEU A 18 -5.24 -12.72 8.30
CA LEU A 18 -4.22 -11.69 8.14
C LEU A 18 -4.41 -10.57 9.16
N GLU A 19 -3.29 -9.97 9.55
CA GLU A 19 -3.22 -8.82 10.45
C GLU A 19 -2.64 -7.60 9.71
N PRO A 20 -2.99 -6.36 10.08
CA PRO A 20 -2.51 -5.12 9.47
C PRO A 20 -1.07 -4.77 9.87
N ARG A 21 -0.14 -5.73 9.71
CA ARG A 21 1.25 -5.67 10.21
C ARG A 21 2.06 -4.46 9.73
N TYR A 22 1.68 -3.88 8.59
CA TYR A 22 2.33 -2.69 8.05
C TYR A 22 2.25 -1.52 9.03
N GLY A 23 1.04 -1.19 9.46
CA GLY A 23 0.82 -0.10 10.40
C GLY A 23 1.39 -0.40 11.78
N ASP A 24 1.24 -1.65 12.25
CA ASP A 24 1.85 -2.09 13.51
C ASP A 24 3.36 -1.85 13.51
N THR A 25 4.02 -2.14 12.39
CA THR A 25 5.47 -1.93 12.24
C THR A 25 5.82 -0.44 12.27
N ILE A 26 5.14 0.38 11.46
CA ILE A 26 5.43 1.81 11.33
C ILE A 26 5.19 2.56 12.64
N ASN A 27 4.13 2.21 13.37
CA ASN A 27 3.75 2.88 14.62
C ASN A 27 4.56 2.41 15.83
N THR A 28 5.53 1.50 15.66
CA THR A 28 6.42 1.15 16.77
C THR A 28 7.44 2.27 17.05
N HIS A 29 7.66 2.55 18.33
CA HIS A 29 8.64 3.55 18.77
C HIS A 29 10.07 3.27 18.27
N ARG A 30 10.41 2.00 17.98
CA ARG A 30 11.73 1.62 17.45
C ARG A 30 11.85 1.97 15.96
N TYR A 31 10.80 1.73 15.18
CA TYR A 31 10.80 2.02 13.75
C TYR A 31 11.15 3.49 13.48
N PHE A 32 10.57 4.40 14.26
CA PHE A 32 10.83 5.84 14.18
C PHE A 32 12.30 6.23 14.38
N ARG A 33 13.03 5.57 15.28
CA ARG A 33 14.40 5.95 15.67
C ARG A 33 15.47 5.39 14.73
N ASP A 34 15.21 4.28 14.07
CA ASP A 34 16.27 3.44 13.49
C ASP A 34 17.00 4.07 12.30
N THR A 35 16.28 4.70 11.35
CA THR A 35 16.89 5.31 10.16
C THR A 35 16.11 6.53 9.67
N TYR A 36 16.77 7.42 8.94
CA TYR A 36 16.11 8.55 8.27
C TYR A 36 14.99 8.09 7.31
N SER A 37 15.20 7.00 6.57
CA SER A 37 14.18 6.45 5.67
C SER A 37 12.92 6.00 6.42
N ARG A 38 13.05 5.38 7.59
CA ARG A 38 11.92 4.96 8.42
C ARG A 38 11.22 6.14 9.09
N PHE A 39 11.98 7.13 9.55
CA PHE A 39 11.44 8.39 10.03
C PHE A 39 10.61 9.10 8.96
N SER A 40 11.15 9.19 7.74
CA SER A 40 10.46 9.76 6.57
C SER A 40 9.18 8.99 6.25
N GLN A 41 9.22 7.66 6.25
CA GLN A 41 8.03 6.83 6.03
C GLN A 41 6.95 7.06 7.09
N TYR A 42 7.33 7.12 8.37
CA TYR A 42 6.41 7.42 9.46
C TYR A 42 5.76 8.79 9.30
N LEU A 43 6.55 9.82 8.95
CA LEU A 43 6.05 11.17 8.75
C LEU A 43 5.04 11.22 7.59
N LYS A 44 5.34 10.56 6.46
CA LYS A 44 4.44 10.47 5.31
C LYS A 44 3.11 9.84 5.68
N GLU A 45 3.13 8.67 6.34
CA GLU A 45 1.91 8.00 6.77
C GLU A 45 1.11 8.83 7.77
N SER A 46 1.79 9.58 8.67
CA SER A 46 1.13 10.49 9.60
C SER A 46 0.41 11.64 8.88
N ILE A 47 1.01 12.19 7.82
CA ILE A 47 0.40 13.25 6.99
C ILE A 47 -0.81 12.69 6.22
N PHE A 48 -0.68 11.49 5.64
CA PHE A 48 -1.80 10.84 4.95
C PHE A 48 -2.97 10.57 5.91
N GLU A 49 -2.68 10.09 7.12
CA GLU A 49 -3.71 9.82 8.13
C GLU A 49 -4.40 11.11 8.63
N ASP A 50 -3.66 12.22 8.76
CA ASP A 50 -4.23 13.54 9.05
C ASP A 50 -5.20 14.00 7.95
N VAL A 51 -4.78 13.93 6.68
CA VAL A 51 -5.65 14.29 5.54
C VAL A 51 -6.88 13.37 5.48
N ARG A 52 -6.70 12.06 5.67
CA ARG A 52 -7.80 11.09 5.71
C ARG A 52 -8.80 11.44 6.80
N THR A 53 -8.34 11.65 8.02
CA THR A 53 -9.22 11.91 9.17
C THR A 53 -10.03 13.19 8.99
N ASN A 54 -9.41 14.23 8.42
CA ASN A 54 -10.06 15.54 8.26
C ASN A 54 -10.97 15.64 7.04
N LYS A 55 -10.65 14.97 5.92
CA LYS A 55 -11.38 15.14 4.64
C LYS A 55 -12.04 13.87 4.11
N PHE A 56 -11.49 12.69 4.40
CA PHE A 56 -11.91 11.40 3.85
C PHE A 56 -12.17 10.38 4.96
N SER A 57 -12.88 10.80 6.01
CA SER A 57 -13.02 10.02 7.26
C SER A 57 -13.70 8.65 7.07
N SER A 58 -14.46 8.48 5.99
CA SER A 58 -15.09 7.21 5.58
C SER A 58 -14.18 6.28 4.77
N SER A 59 -12.97 6.72 4.43
CA SER A 59 -11.98 5.88 3.75
C SER A 59 -11.11 5.14 4.77
N PRO A 60 -10.67 3.91 4.43
CA PRO A 60 -9.85 3.10 5.32
C PRO A 60 -8.48 3.75 5.55
N SER A 61 -7.94 3.57 6.75
CA SER A 61 -6.61 4.01 7.14
C SER A 61 -5.55 3.06 6.59
N ARG A 62 -4.52 3.63 5.96
CA ARG A 62 -3.36 2.89 5.46
C ARG A 62 -2.66 2.09 6.57
N VAL A 63 -2.54 2.68 7.75
CA VAL A 63 -1.88 2.06 8.92
C VAL A 63 -2.80 1.17 9.76
N LYS A 64 -4.06 0.97 9.37
CA LYS A 64 -4.96 -0.02 10.00
C LYS A 64 -5.46 -1.07 9.02
N SER A 65 -5.12 -0.93 7.74
CA SER A 65 -5.59 -1.79 6.68
C SER A 65 -4.67 -2.97 6.41
N ILE A 66 -5.28 -4.04 5.91
CA ILE A 66 -4.62 -5.11 5.19
C ILE A 66 -4.54 -4.66 3.72
N TYR A 67 -3.36 -4.78 3.15
CA TYR A 67 -3.08 -4.43 1.76
C TYR A 67 -3.38 -5.63 0.85
N LEU A 68 -4.20 -5.38 -0.14
CA LEU A 68 -4.78 -6.35 -1.06
C LEU A 68 -4.72 -5.84 -2.50
N TRP A 69 -5.01 -6.72 -3.45
CA TRP A 69 -5.10 -6.40 -4.86
C TRP A 69 -6.29 -7.12 -5.48
N GLN A 70 -7.07 -6.43 -6.32
CA GLN A 70 -8.20 -7.07 -7.02
C GLN A 70 -7.73 -8.01 -8.13
N ASP A 71 -6.59 -7.70 -8.76
CA ASP A 71 -6.03 -8.48 -9.85
C ASP A 71 -4.60 -8.95 -9.55
N LEU A 72 -4.20 -10.02 -10.25
CA LEU A 72 -2.89 -10.63 -10.08
C LEU A 72 -1.77 -9.78 -10.68
N GLU A 73 -2.07 -8.92 -11.66
CA GLU A 73 -1.08 -8.08 -12.32
C GLU A 73 -0.52 -7.04 -11.36
N ASN A 74 -1.37 -6.26 -10.69
CA ASN A 74 -0.96 -5.30 -9.67
C ASN A 74 -0.30 -5.99 -8.48
N ALA A 75 -0.78 -7.17 -8.06
CA ALA A 75 -0.10 -7.97 -7.03
C ALA A 75 1.33 -8.37 -7.44
N MET A 76 1.53 -8.73 -8.72
CA MET A 76 2.86 -9.03 -9.26
C MET A 76 3.74 -7.78 -9.36
N LYS A 77 3.20 -6.63 -9.78
CA LYS A 77 3.91 -5.34 -9.79
C LYS A 77 4.41 -5.01 -8.39
N TYR A 78 3.54 -5.06 -7.38
CA TYR A 78 3.91 -4.83 -5.98
C TYR A 78 4.96 -5.83 -5.48
N LYS A 79 4.75 -7.13 -5.76
CA LYS A 79 5.69 -8.18 -5.38
C LYS A 79 7.09 -7.91 -5.95
N ASN A 80 7.18 -7.53 -7.21
CA ASN A 80 8.45 -7.27 -7.87
C ASN A 80 9.10 -5.97 -7.35
N LYS A 81 8.33 -4.87 -7.25
CA LYS A 81 8.78 -3.57 -6.74
C LYS A 81 9.41 -3.67 -5.35
N TYR A 82 8.79 -4.44 -4.45
CA TYR A 82 9.27 -4.60 -3.06
C TYR A 82 9.96 -5.95 -2.79
N ASN A 83 10.37 -6.67 -3.83
CA ASN A 83 11.05 -7.97 -3.77
C ASN A 83 10.42 -8.96 -2.77
N LYS A 84 9.09 -9.08 -2.79
CA LYS A 84 8.32 -10.00 -1.94
C LYS A 84 8.37 -11.42 -2.51
N SER A 85 8.03 -12.39 -1.67
CA SER A 85 8.27 -13.81 -1.98
C SER A 85 7.03 -14.54 -2.49
N PHE A 86 5.85 -14.22 -1.97
CA PHE A 86 4.63 -15.01 -2.13
C PHE A 86 3.41 -14.15 -2.51
N ILE A 87 2.50 -14.71 -3.30
CA ILE A 87 1.17 -14.18 -3.57
C ILE A 87 0.13 -15.22 -3.20
N TYR A 88 -0.88 -14.81 -2.46
CA TYR A 88 -1.98 -15.64 -2.00
C TYR A 88 -3.31 -15.12 -2.56
N GLU A 89 -4.21 -16.03 -2.91
CA GLU A 89 -5.63 -15.70 -2.98
C GLU A 89 -6.18 -15.62 -1.56
N VAL A 90 -7.02 -14.63 -1.33
CA VAL A 90 -7.66 -14.39 -0.04
C VAL A 90 -9.15 -14.11 -0.20
N VAL A 91 -9.89 -14.27 0.89
CA VAL A 91 -11.31 -13.98 0.99
C VAL A 91 -11.54 -12.95 2.08
N LEU A 92 -12.37 -11.95 1.77
CA LEU A 92 -12.79 -10.90 2.69
C LEU A 92 -14.16 -11.26 3.24
N GLU A 93 -14.40 -10.92 4.50
CA GLU A 93 -15.71 -11.08 5.15
C GLU A 93 -16.76 -10.11 4.55
N GLU A 94 -16.36 -8.85 4.36
CA GLU A 94 -17.22 -7.76 3.86
C GLU A 94 -16.54 -7.02 2.69
N PRO A 95 -16.51 -7.61 1.48
CA PRO A 95 -15.74 -7.08 0.35
C PRO A 95 -16.20 -5.69 -0.12
N ASN A 96 -17.41 -5.27 0.20
CA ASN A 96 -17.96 -3.94 -0.15
C ASN A 96 -17.34 -2.78 0.65
N LEU A 97 -16.62 -3.08 1.75
CA LEU A 97 -15.91 -2.05 2.52
C LEU A 97 -14.47 -1.84 2.04
N ALA A 98 -13.98 -2.70 1.14
CA ALA A 98 -12.66 -2.56 0.56
C ALA A 98 -12.64 -1.39 -0.45
N LYS A 99 -11.61 -0.54 -0.38
CA LYS A 99 -11.46 0.60 -1.30
C LYS A 99 -10.14 0.56 -2.03
N GLU A 100 -10.17 0.92 -3.31
CA GLU A 100 -8.99 0.97 -4.17
C GLU A 100 -8.38 2.36 -4.25
N PHE A 101 -7.06 2.40 -4.30
CA PHE A 101 -6.27 3.63 -4.43
C PHE A 101 -5.03 3.35 -5.28
N ASP A 102 -4.53 4.37 -5.97
CA ASP A 102 -3.26 4.30 -6.70
C ASP A 102 -2.10 4.51 -5.74
N MET A 103 -1.38 3.45 -5.37
CA MET A 103 -0.31 3.56 -4.38
C MET A 103 0.90 4.35 -4.90
N SER A 104 1.01 4.56 -6.22
CA SER A 104 2.13 5.28 -6.82
C SER A 104 2.16 6.76 -6.39
N TRP A 105 1.06 7.29 -5.85
CA TRP A 105 1.04 8.56 -5.13
C TRP A 105 2.05 8.62 -3.99
N MET A 106 2.30 7.50 -3.29
CA MET A 106 3.26 7.46 -2.19
C MET A 106 4.70 7.65 -2.67
N ASP A 107 5.04 7.22 -3.89
CA ASP A 107 6.39 7.38 -4.44
C ASP A 107 6.71 8.85 -4.70
N LEU A 108 5.69 9.64 -5.07
CA LEU A 108 5.85 11.07 -5.34
C LEU A 108 6.14 11.90 -4.09
N THR A 109 5.98 11.34 -2.90
CA THR A 109 6.22 12.05 -1.63
C THR A 109 7.70 12.15 -1.27
N ASP A 110 8.59 11.43 -1.97
CA ASP A 110 10.03 11.52 -1.75
C ASP A 110 10.55 12.93 -2.09
N PHE A 111 11.32 13.52 -1.15
CA PHE A 111 11.91 14.86 -1.27
C PHE A 111 10.94 16.02 -1.53
N GLN A 112 9.66 15.86 -1.17
CA GLN A 112 8.64 16.90 -1.31
C GLN A 112 8.55 17.82 -0.10
N TYR A 113 8.03 19.03 -0.35
CA TYR A 113 7.59 19.92 0.70
C TYR A 113 6.36 19.37 1.43
N TYR A 114 6.20 19.74 2.70
CA TYR A 114 5.09 19.30 3.54
C TYR A 114 3.72 19.55 2.89
N ASP A 115 3.47 20.76 2.37
CA ASP A 115 2.20 21.11 1.75
C ASP A 115 1.94 20.30 0.47
N SER A 116 2.99 20.02 -0.31
CA SER A 116 2.89 19.14 -1.49
C SER A 116 2.53 17.70 -1.09
N ILE A 117 3.05 17.18 0.03
CA ILE A 117 2.67 15.85 0.54
C ILE A 117 1.18 15.84 0.95
N LYS A 118 0.65 16.91 1.54
CA LYS A 118 -0.79 17.01 1.87
C LYS A 118 -1.67 16.99 0.62
N GLU A 119 -1.24 17.69 -0.43
CA GLU A 119 -1.94 17.68 -1.72
C GLU A 119 -1.91 16.29 -2.36
N ILE A 120 -0.74 15.63 -2.38
CA ILE A 120 -0.60 14.24 -2.85
C ILE A 120 -1.53 13.30 -2.07
N ALA A 121 -1.63 13.44 -0.75
CA ALA A 121 -2.53 12.64 0.07
C ALA A 121 -4.01 12.87 -0.29
N ASP A 122 -4.39 14.11 -0.63
CA ASP A 122 -5.74 14.44 -1.09
C ASP A 122 -6.06 13.71 -2.40
N TYR A 123 -5.13 13.75 -3.37
CA TYR A 123 -5.25 13.01 -4.63
C TYR A 123 -5.35 11.50 -4.43
N TYR A 124 -4.49 10.93 -3.57
CA TYR A 124 -4.56 9.52 -3.19
C TYR A 124 -5.95 9.14 -2.69
N TYR A 125 -6.47 9.84 -1.68
CA TYR A 125 -7.77 9.51 -1.09
C TYR A 125 -8.97 9.87 -1.97
N SER A 126 -8.78 10.71 -2.99
CA SER A 126 -9.80 10.98 -4.01
C SER A 126 -10.06 9.80 -4.96
N GLY A 127 -9.17 8.79 -4.96
CA GLY A 127 -9.29 7.60 -5.81
C GLY A 127 -8.89 7.82 -7.27
N LYS A 128 -8.18 8.93 -7.58
CA LYS A 128 -7.66 9.22 -8.91
C LYS A 128 -6.31 8.55 -9.15
N SER A 129 -5.98 8.27 -10.42
CA SER A 129 -4.64 7.82 -10.78
C SER A 129 -3.63 8.97 -10.80
N VAL A 130 -2.36 8.66 -10.55
CA VAL A 130 -1.22 9.57 -10.75
C VAL A 130 -1.14 10.15 -12.17
N ASN A 131 -1.71 9.47 -13.15
CA ASN A 131 -1.74 9.92 -14.55
C ASN A 131 -2.93 10.84 -14.90
N GLU A 132 -3.91 10.99 -14.00
CA GLU A 132 -5.10 11.83 -14.21
C GLU A 132 -4.95 13.24 -13.61
N GLY A 133 -3.87 13.49 -12.87
CA GLY A 133 -3.58 14.79 -12.25
C GLY A 133 -2.60 15.63 -13.07
N SER A 134 -3.02 16.84 -13.46
CA SER A 134 -2.10 17.92 -13.82
C SER A 134 -1.68 18.62 -12.54
N VAL A 135 -0.60 18.19 -11.90
CA VAL A 135 -0.18 18.83 -10.65
C VAL A 135 1.31 19.11 -10.70
N ASN A 136 1.67 20.27 -10.17
CA ASN A 136 3.06 20.70 -10.06
C ASN A 136 3.73 19.93 -8.92
N TRP A 137 4.41 18.85 -9.29
CA TRP A 137 4.99 17.90 -8.33
C TRP A 137 6.33 18.34 -7.75
N GLY A 138 6.51 19.65 -7.50
CA GLY A 138 7.72 20.21 -6.92
C GLY A 138 8.98 19.73 -7.65
N PHE A 139 9.77 18.86 -6.99
CA PHE A 139 11.01 18.31 -7.56
C PHE A 139 10.84 17.54 -8.89
N TYR A 140 9.65 16.99 -9.16
CA TYR A 140 9.38 16.21 -10.38
C TYR A 140 8.72 17.03 -11.50
N GLU A 141 8.51 18.33 -11.30
CA GLU A 141 8.11 19.25 -12.37
C GLU A 141 9.11 19.14 -13.54
N ASP A 142 8.60 19.02 -14.77
CA ASP A 142 9.39 18.81 -16.00
C ASP A 142 10.25 17.54 -16.11
N SER A 143 10.19 16.62 -15.14
CA SER A 143 10.94 15.36 -15.20
C SER A 143 10.45 14.40 -16.30
N GLY A 144 9.23 14.59 -16.81
CA GLY A 144 8.57 13.68 -17.74
C GLY A 144 8.33 12.28 -17.18
N ALA A 145 8.50 12.09 -15.86
CA ALA A 145 8.36 10.80 -15.20
C ALA A 145 6.90 10.35 -15.24
N LYS A 146 6.62 9.35 -16.07
CA LYS A 146 5.35 8.60 -16.02
C LYS A 146 5.50 7.47 -15.01
N LEU A 147 4.85 7.60 -13.86
CA LEU A 147 4.74 6.50 -12.94
C LEU A 147 3.69 5.51 -13.46
N GLU A 148 4.07 4.25 -13.53
CA GLU A 148 3.11 3.19 -13.74
C GLU A 148 2.24 3.08 -12.48
N PRO A 149 0.91 3.20 -12.59
CA PRO A 149 0.03 3.11 -11.45
C PRO A 149 0.02 1.67 -10.93
N ILE A 150 0.05 1.54 -9.61
CA ILE A 150 -0.14 0.26 -8.92
C ILE A 150 -1.36 0.42 -8.03
N TRP A 151 -2.47 -0.18 -8.44
CA TRP A 151 -3.71 -0.08 -7.68
C TRP A 151 -3.67 -1.03 -6.50
N GLU A 152 -3.75 -0.50 -5.30
CA GLU A 152 -3.87 -1.28 -4.06
C GLU A 152 -5.30 -1.17 -3.52
N THR A 153 -5.75 -2.22 -2.85
CA THR A 153 -7.00 -2.26 -2.13
C THR A 153 -6.72 -2.25 -0.62
N LEU A 154 -7.27 -1.27 0.08
CA LEU A 154 -7.23 -1.18 1.54
C LEU A 154 -8.51 -1.75 2.16
N TYR A 155 -8.35 -2.56 3.20
CA TYR A 155 -9.46 -3.16 3.93
C TYR A 155 -9.12 -3.37 5.41
N GLU A 156 -9.99 -2.91 6.31
CA GLU A 156 -9.80 -2.98 7.77
C GLU A 156 -10.53 -4.17 8.44
N GLY A 157 -11.21 -5.01 7.65
CA GLY A 157 -11.95 -6.17 8.17
C GLY A 157 -11.16 -7.48 8.12
N LYS A 158 -11.86 -8.59 8.34
CA LYS A 158 -11.25 -9.92 8.40
C LYS A 158 -10.89 -10.45 7.01
N VAL A 159 -9.63 -10.82 6.83
CA VAL A 159 -9.11 -11.45 5.60
C VAL A 159 -8.56 -12.84 5.92
N THR A 160 -8.97 -13.84 5.14
CA THR A 160 -8.52 -15.23 5.31
C THR A 160 -7.78 -15.73 4.08
N VAL A 161 -6.61 -16.33 4.29
CA VAL A 161 -5.80 -16.96 3.22
C VAL A 161 -6.51 -18.19 2.68
N LYS A 162 -6.74 -18.22 1.36
CA LYS A 162 -7.41 -19.33 0.67
C LYS A 162 -6.41 -20.33 0.09
N ARG A 163 -5.44 -19.84 -0.68
CA ARG A 163 -4.39 -20.67 -1.31
C ARG A 163 -3.21 -19.84 -1.78
N LEU A 164 -2.05 -20.49 -1.90
CA LEU A 164 -0.86 -19.93 -2.56
C LEU A 164 -1.08 -19.91 -4.08
N VAL A 165 -0.79 -18.77 -4.72
CA VAL A 165 -0.87 -18.58 -6.17
C VAL A 165 0.52 -18.61 -6.79
N SER A 166 1.47 -17.90 -6.19
CA SER A 166 2.84 -17.77 -6.68
C SER A 166 3.80 -17.68 -5.52
N GLY A 167 4.94 -18.35 -5.62
CA GLY A 167 6.04 -18.25 -4.66
C GLY A 167 7.38 -18.38 -5.39
N LYS A 168 8.45 -17.74 -4.89
CA LYS A 168 9.79 -18.17 -5.30
C LYS A 168 9.96 -19.62 -4.82
N ASN A 169 10.21 -20.56 -5.74
CA ASN A 169 10.76 -21.84 -5.35
C ASN A 169 12.06 -21.53 -4.59
N CYS A 170 12.15 -21.94 -3.32
CA CYS A 170 13.42 -22.01 -2.62
C CYS A 170 14.31 -22.99 -3.39
N ARG A 171 15.05 -22.51 -4.39
CA ARG A 171 16.27 -23.18 -4.81
C ARG A 171 17.32 -22.75 -3.81
N TYR A 172 17.61 -23.65 -2.88
CA TYR A 172 18.85 -23.63 -2.12
C TYR A 172 20.00 -23.49 -3.12
N HIS A 173 20.77 -22.42 -3.00
CA HIS A 173 22.12 -22.39 -3.51
C HIS A 173 23.03 -22.67 -2.30
N PHE A 174 23.59 -23.87 -2.30
CA PHE A 174 24.78 -24.23 -1.53
C PHE A 174 25.97 -23.44 -2.03
#